data_AF-A0A967IA56-F1
#
_entry.id   AF-A0A967IA56-F1
#
_cell.length_a   1.000
_cell.length_b   1.000
_cell.length_c   1.000
_cell.angle_alpha   90.00
_cell.angle_beta   90.00
_cell.angle_gamma   90.00
#
_symmetry.space_group_name_H-M   'P 1'
#
loop_
_entity.id
_entity.type
_entity.pdbx_description
1 polymer ?
#
loop_
_entity_poly.entity_id
_entity_poly.type
_entity_poly.pdbx_seq_one_letter_code
_entity_poly.pdbx_strand_id
1 'polypeptide(L)' 'MSLVDQLKFDDKGLIPAITRDAESGEVLMMAWMDAEAVG' A
#
# COMPACT_ATOMS: atom_id res chain seq x y z
N MET A 1 8.38 4.10 -16.72
CA MET A 1 7.31 4.53 -15.79
C MET A 1 7.20 3.45 -14.75
N SER A 2 7.55 3.75 -13.50
CA SER A 2 7.45 2.78 -12.41
C SER A 2 5.98 2.62 -11.99
N LEU A 3 5.65 1.53 -11.29
CA LEU A 3 4.32 1.37 -10.70
C LEU A 3 4.05 2.46 -9.64
N VAL A 4 5.08 2.84 -8.89
CA VAL A 4 5.02 3.86 -7.83
C VAL A 4 4.60 5.22 -8.40
N ASP A 5 5.07 5.58 -9.60
CA ASP A 5 4.74 6.86 -10.26
C ASP A 5 3.23 7.01 -10.58
N GLN A 6 2.48 5.91 -10.60
CA GLN A 6 1.04 5.89 -10.91
C GLN A 6 0.16 5.86 -9.67
N LEU A 7 0.74 5.72 -8.48
CA LEU A 7 0.01 5.65 -7.22
C LEU A 7 -0.40 7.04 -6.73
N LYS A 8 -1.60 7.12 -6.16
CA LYS A 8 -2.12 8.34 -5.54
C LYS A 8 -1.85 8.29 -4.04
N PHE A 9 -0.93 9.13 -3.59
CA PHE A 9 -0.67 9.37 -2.18
C PHE A 9 -1.59 10.47 -1.65
N ASP A 10 -1.87 10.45 -0.35
CA ASP A 10 -2.58 11.52 0.33
C ASP A 10 -1.70 12.78 0.51
N ASP A 11 -2.25 13.83 1.12
CA ASP A 11 -1.53 15.10 1.37
C ASP A 11 -0.28 14.94 2.26
N LYS A 12 -0.13 13.80 2.94
CA LYS A 12 1.03 13.46 3.77
C LYS A 12 2.02 12.54 3.06
N GLY A 13 1.77 12.20 1.80
CA GLY A 13 2.62 11.28 1.04
C GLY A 13 2.42 9.80 1.40
N LEU A 14 1.26 9.44 1.96
CA LEU A 14 0.96 8.07 2.40
C LEU A 14 -0.13 7.41 1.54
N ILE A 15 -0.06 6.09 1.43
CA ILE A 15 -1.08 5.24 0.80
C ILE A 15 -1.57 4.19 1.80
N PRO A 16 -2.89 3.92 1.88
CA PRO A 16 -3.39 2.82 2.69
C PRO A 16 -3.03 1.48 2.06
N ALA A 17 -2.45 0.58 2.86
CA ALA A 17 -2.11 -0.78 2.46
C ALA A 17 -2.87 -1.79 3.32
N ILE A 18 -3.51 -2.77 2.68
CA ILE A 18 -4.24 -3.85 3.34
C ILE A 18 -3.51 -5.15 3.03
N THR A 19 -3.04 -5.84 4.06
CA THR A 19 -2.48 -7.19 3.90
C THR A 19 -3.56 -8.21 4.18
N ARG A 20 -3.52 -9.28 3.41
CA ARG A 20 -4.41 -10.42 3.56
C ARG A 20 -3.61 -11.70 3.44
N ASP A 21 -4.14 -12.75 4.05
CA ASP A 21 -3.64 -14.09 3.81
C ASP A 21 -3.79 -14.47 2.33
N ALA A 22 -2.76 -15.10 1.77
CA ALA A 22 -2.69 -15.38 0.33
C ALA A 22 -3.59 -16.56 -0.09
N GLU A 23 -3.94 -17.45 0.84
CA GLU A 23 -4.71 -18.67 0.57
C GLU A 23 -6.18 -18.48 0.93
N SER A 24 -6.46 -17.97 2.14
CA SER A 24 -7.82 -17.79 2.66
C SER A 24 -8.45 -16.48 2.19
N GLY A 25 -7.63 -15.47 1.84
CA GLY A 25 -8.08 -14.12 1.53
C GLY A 25 -8.49 -13.29 2.74
N GLU A 26 -8.27 -13.80 3.97
CA GLU A 26 -8.58 -13.10 5.21
C GLU A 26 -7.74 -11.83 5.36
N VAL A 27 -8.37 -10.70 5.69
CA VAL A 27 -7.66 -9.44 5.96
C VAL A 27 -6.96 -9.53 7.31
N LEU A 28 -5.65 -9.35 7.31
CA LEU A 28 -4.81 -9.43 8.51
C LEU A 28 -4.63 -8.06 9.16
N MET A 29 -4.32 -7.03 8.38
CA MET A 29 -4.13 -5.67 8.88
C MET A 29 -4.30 -4.61 7.81
N MET A 30 -4.56 -3.39 8.28
CA MET A 30 -4.47 -2.16 7.50
C MET A 30 -3.36 -1.28 8.09
N ALA A 31 -2.48 -0.77 7.23
CA ALA A 31 -1.41 0.16 7.57
C ALA A 31 -1.31 1.29 6.53
N TRP A 32 -0.42 2.24 6.79
CA TRP A 32 -0.06 3.31 5.86
C TRP A 32 1.38 3.10 5.41
N MET A 33 1.66 3.31 4.12
CA MET A 33 2.98 3.18 3.52
C MET A 33 3.33 4.46 2.76
N ASP A 34 4.61 4.85 2.74
CA ASP A 34 5.11 5.95 1.91
C ASP A 34 5.63 5.42 0.56
N ALA A 35 6.08 6.32 -0.33
CA ALA A 35 6.59 5.93 -1.64
C ALA A 35 7.86 5.07 -1.60
N GLU A 36 8.68 5.19 -0.54
CA GLU A 36 9.89 4.39 -0.36
C GLU A 36 9.55 2.97 0.07
N ALA A 37 8.58 2.79 0.97
CA ALA A 37 8.12 1.48 1.44
C ALA A 37 7.42 0.67 0.34
N VAL A 38 6.93 1.32 -0.71
CA VAL A 38 6.22 0.69 -1.85
C VAL A 38 7.16 0.34 -3.02
N GLY A 39 8.32 1.01 -3.12
CA GLY A 39 9.27 0.87 -4.23
C GLY A 39 10.18 -0.35 -4.12
#